data_AF-A0A195CM51-F1
#
_entry.id   AF-A0A195CM51-F1
#
_cell.length_a   1.000
_cell.length_b   1.000
_cell.length_c   1.000
_cell.angle_alpha   90.00
_cell.angle_beta   90.00
_cell.angle_gamma   90.00
#
_symmetry.space_group_name_H-M   'P 1'
#
loop_
_entity.id
_entity.type
_entity.pdbx_description
1 polymer ?
#
loop_
_entity_poly.entity_id
_entity_poly.type
_entity_poly.pdbx_seq_one_letter_code
_entity_poly.pdbx_strand_id
1 'polypeptide(L)'
;APEMLPSTEKCERQHIPRGKPKSGKIWKEEKKRFSSIIKTRGIRQSFAKKQKLREDLKRVKEMSRAIKAQKQAEKEAKKQRRRENLKRAEENRKKGEIVQVIKNTAKIKRMKKKQLRMIEKRDTTNM
;
A
#
# COMPACT_ATOMS: atom_id res chain seq x y z
N ALA A 1 -0.73 18.85 -73.73
CA ALA A 1 -2.04 18.64 -73.08
C ALA A 1 -1.80 18.16 -71.66
N PRO A 2 -2.42 18.73 -70.62
CA PRO A 2 -2.25 18.22 -69.26
C PRO A 2 -3.19 17.03 -69.05
N GLU A 3 -2.63 15.88 -68.69
CA GLU A 3 -3.40 14.69 -68.31
C GLU A 3 -4.16 14.95 -67.00
N MET A 4 -5.48 14.86 -67.07
CA MET A 4 -6.39 15.00 -65.93
C MET A 4 -6.33 13.74 -65.06
N LEU A 5 -5.86 13.86 -63.81
CA LEU A 5 -5.97 12.80 -62.82
C LEU A 5 -7.44 12.54 -62.46
N PRO A 6 -7.86 11.28 -62.23
CA PRO A 6 -9.24 10.98 -61.87
C PRO A 6 -9.52 11.51 -60.45
N SER A 7 -10.52 12.37 -60.33
CA SER A 7 -11.08 12.81 -59.06
C SER A 7 -11.53 11.59 -58.26
N THR A 8 -10.93 11.36 -57.09
CA THR A 8 -11.45 10.39 -56.13
C THR A 8 -12.77 10.93 -55.57
N GLU A 9 -13.86 10.67 -56.27
CA GLU A 9 -15.20 10.96 -55.79
C GLU A 9 -15.43 10.16 -54.51
N LYS A 10 -15.42 10.84 -53.37
CA LYS A 10 -15.94 10.27 -52.13
C LYS A 10 -17.44 10.16 -52.34
N CYS A 11 -17.91 8.94 -52.59
CA CYS A 11 -19.32 8.60 -52.53
C CYS A 11 -19.82 8.89 -51.09
N GLU A 12 -20.35 10.08 -50.87
CA GLU A 12 -20.98 10.49 -49.61
C GLU A 12 -22.21 9.61 -49.41
N ARG A 13 -22.03 8.54 -48.61
CA ARG A 13 -23.15 7.69 -48.22
C ARG A 13 -24.10 8.54 -47.40
N GLN A 14 -25.29 8.79 -47.94
CA GLN A 14 -26.36 9.49 -47.26
C GLN A 14 -26.58 8.84 -45.88
N HIS A 15 -26.30 9.60 -44.82
CA HIS A 15 -26.47 9.14 -43.45
C HIS A 15 -27.95 9.22 -43.10
N ILE A 16 -28.68 8.13 -43.32
CA ILE A 16 -30.10 8.03 -42.95
C ILE A 16 -30.19 7.94 -41.42
N PRO A 17 -30.72 8.97 -40.73
CA PRO A 17 -30.84 8.95 -39.28
C PRO A 17 -31.83 7.86 -38.84
N ARG A 18 -31.46 7.06 -37.83
CA ARG A 18 -32.35 6.05 -37.26
C ARG A 18 -33.35 6.68 -36.30
N GLY A 19 -34.59 6.17 -36.31
CA GLY A 19 -35.63 6.56 -35.36
C GLY A 19 -35.30 6.15 -33.92
N LYS A 20 -35.86 6.88 -32.96
CA LYS A 20 -35.72 6.58 -31.52
C LYS A 20 -36.65 5.41 -31.15
N PRO A 21 -36.19 4.40 -30.37
CA PRO A 21 -37.06 3.33 -29.90
C PRO A 21 -38.07 3.85 -28.88
N LYS A 22 -39.28 3.27 -28.87
CA LYS A 22 -40.41 3.69 -28.01
C LYS A 22 -40.07 3.70 -26.51
N SER A 23 -39.19 2.82 -26.07
CA SER A 23 -38.74 2.70 -24.67
C SER A 23 -37.52 3.57 -24.31
N GLY A 24 -36.95 4.31 -25.28
CA GLY A 24 -35.73 5.10 -25.10
C GLY A 24 -34.44 4.30 -24.88
N LYS A 25 -34.54 2.97 -24.67
CA LYS A 25 -33.41 2.09 -24.38
C LYS A 25 -32.96 1.34 -25.63
N ILE A 26 -31.72 1.57 -26.06
CA ILE A 26 -31.11 0.90 -27.21
C ILE A 26 -30.48 -0.41 -26.71
N TRP A 27 -31.07 -1.56 -27.09
CA TRP A 27 -30.60 -2.89 -26.67
C TRP A 27 -29.38 -3.40 -27.48
N LYS A 28 -29.13 -2.85 -28.67
CA LYS A 28 -28.00 -3.26 -29.55
C LYS A 28 -27.25 -2.04 -30.05
N GLU A 29 -25.93 -2.02 -29.85
CA GLU A 29 -25.06 -0.99 -30.41
C GLU A 29 -24.95 -1.11 -31.93
N GLU A 30 -24.69 0.02 -32.61
CA GLU A 30 -24.49 0.03 -34.04
C GLU A 30 -23.20 -0.72 -34.42
N LYS A 31 -23.34 -1.77 -35.22
CA LYS A 31 -22.19 -2.52 -35.74
C LYS A 31 -21.45 -1.65 -36.76
N LYS A 32 -20.30 -1.12 -36.37
CA LYS A 32 -19.38 -0.44 -37.30
C LYS A 32 -18.81 -1.46 -38.30
N ARG A 33 -18.69 -1.05 -39.57
CA ARG A 33 -18.06 -1.90 -40.60
C ARG A 33 -16.59 -2.13 -40.26
N PHE A 34 -16.05 -3.32 -40.51
CA PHE A 34 -14.62 -3.60 -40.28
C PHE A 34 -13.66 -2.64 -41.01
N SER A 35 -14.12 -1.98 -42.08
CA SER A 35 -13.37 -0.95 -42.79
C SER A 35 -13.26 0.39 -42.06
N SER A 36 -14.08 0.66 -41.04
CA SER A 36 -13.94 1.86 -40.19
C SER A 36 -12.87 1.69 -39.11
N ILE A 37 -12.37 0.46 -38.91
CA ILE A 37 -11.23 0.22 -38.04
C ILE A 37 -9.99 0.71 -38.79
N ILE A 38 -9.44 1.84 -38.36
CA ILE A 38 -8.19 2.36 -38.89
C ILE A 38 -7.10 1.33 -38.59
N LYS A 39 -6.72 0.55 -39.60
CA LYS A 39 -5.61 -0.41 -39.54
C LYS A 39 -4.30 0.34 -39.63
N THR A 40 -4.01 1.23 -38.68
CA THR A 40 -2.68 1.81 -38.57
C THR A 40 -1.70 0.64 -38.42
N ARG A 41 -0.64 0.57 -39.24
CA ARG A 41 0.45 -0.39 -39.01
C ARG A 41 0.85 -0.17 -37.55
N GLY A 42 0.58 -1.16 -36.69
CA GLY A 42 0.44 -0.94 -35.25
C GLY A 42 1.59 -0.11 -34.68
N ILE A 43 1.30 0.65 -33.62
CA ILE A 43 2.24 1.52 -32.89
C ILE A 43 3.34 0.64 -32.26
N ARG A 44 4.19 0.07 -33.10
CA ARG A 44 5.27 -0.83 -32.74
C ARG A 44 6.45 0.09 -32.47
N GLN A 45 6.72 0.30 -31.19
CA GLN A 45 7.93 0.99 -30.78
C GLN A 45 9.15 0.25 -31.34
N SER A 46 10.13 1.01 -31.84
CA SER A 46 11.42 0.46 -32.27
C SER A 46 12.11 -0.24 -31.10
N PHE A 47 13.00 -1.18 -31.40
CA PHE A 47 13.75 -1.92 -30.38
C PHE A 47 14.49 -1.00 -29.41
N ALA A 48 15.14 0.05 -29.94
CA ALA A 48 15.82 1.06 -29.14
C ALA A 48 14.88 1.76 -28.13
N LYS A 49 13.65 2.10 -28.53
CA LYS A 49 12.66 2.70 -27.61
C LYS A 49 12.23 1.73 -26.52
N LYS A 50 12.08 0.43 -26.84
CA LYS A 50 11.77 -0.60 -25.85
C LYS A 50 12.91 -0.80 -24.86
N GLN A 51 14.16 -0.76 -25.31
CA GLN A 51 15.32 -0.91 -24.46
C GLN A 51 15.46 0.26 -23.48
N LYS A 52 15.33 1.50 -23.96
CA LYS A 52 15.28 2.70 -23.09
C LYS A 52 14.18 2.59 -22.04
N LEU A 53 12.97 2.20 -22.44
CA LEU A 53 11.85 2.01 -21.49
C LEU A 53 12.17 0.95 -20.42
N ARG A 54 12.84 -0.15 -20.77
CA ARG A 54 13.25 -1.18 -19.80
C ARG A 54 14.28 -0.64 -18.81
N GLU A 55 15.26 0.12 -19.28
CA GLU A 55 16.29 0.74 -18.45
C GLU A 55 15.69 1.77 -17.48
N ASP A 56 14.79 2.63 -17.97
CA ASP A 56 14.11 3.62 -17.14
C ASP A 56 13.23 2.96 -16.07
N LEU A 57 12.47 1.92 -16.45
CA LEU A 57 11.68 1.15 -15.49
C LEU A 57 12.56 0.45 -14.44
N LYS A 58 13.73 -0.06 -14.84
CA LYS A 58 14.70 -0.66 -13.91
C LYS A 58 15.21 0.39 -12.92
N ARG A 59 15.65 1.56 -13.42
CA ARG A 59 16.14 2.68 -12.58
C ARG A 59 15.07 3.13 -11.58
N VAL A 60 13.83 3.34 -12.03
CA VAL A 60 12.73 3.77 -11.15
C VAL A 60 12.42 2.71 -10.08
N LYS A 61 12.42 1.42 -10.44
CA LYS A 61 12.20 0.33 -9.48
C LYS A 61 13.32 0.25 -8.44
N GLU A 62 14.57 0.41 -8.85
CA GLU A 62 15.72 0.41 -7.94
C GLU A 62 15.65 1.59 -6.97
N MET A 63 15.36 2.80 -7.45
CA MET A 63 15.14 3.96 -6.59
C MET A 63 13.99 3.74 -5.61
N SER A 64 12.86 3.20 -6.07
CA SER A 64 11.71 2.90 -5.20
C SER A 64 12.07 1.87 -4.12
N ARG A 65 12.82 0.82 -4.47
CA ARG A 65 13.29 -0.20 -3.52
C ARG A 65 14.23 0.41 -2.49
N ALA A 66 15.18 1.25 -2.90
CA ALA A 66 16.10 1.93 -1.99
C ALA A 66 15.35 2.79 -0.97
N ILE A 67 14.39 3.60 -1.41
CA ILE A 67 13.56 4.44 -0.52
C ILE A 67 12.76 3.59 0.47
N LYS A 68 12.18 2.47 0.02
CA LYS A 68 11.43 1.56 0.90
C LYS A 68 12.34 0.89 1.92
N ALA A 69 13.52 0.45 1.52
CA ALA A 69 14.50 -0.17 2.39
C ALA A 69 14.97 0.80 3.48
N GLN A 70 15.29 2.05 3.13
CA GLN A 70 15.65 3.09 4.10
C GLN A 70 14.54 3.32 5.14
N LYS A 71 13.30 3.53 4.67
CA LYS A 71 12.13 3.71 5.57
C LYS A 71 11.89 2.50 6.47
N GLN A 72 12.15 1.30 5.98
CA GLN A 72 12.00 0.08 6.78
C GLN A 72 13.09 -0.02 7.85
N ALA A 73 14.35 0.23 7.48
CA ALA A 73 15.47 0.24 8.42
C ALA A 73 15.26 1.27 9.55
N GLU A 74 14.80 2.47 9.23
CA GLU A 74 14.46 3.51 10.22
C GLU A 74 13.37 3.04 11.20
N LYS A 75 12.31 2.39 10.69
CA LYS A 75 11.22 1.85 11.52
C LYS A 75 11.71 0.73 12.43
N GLU A 76 12.53 -0.17 11.90
CA GLU A 76 13.11 -1.28 12.65
C GLU A 76 14.04 -0.78 13.76
N ALA A 77 14.91 0.19 13.47
CA ALA A 77 15.76 0.84 14.46
C ALA A 77 14.93 1.52 15.57
N LYS A 78 13.86 2.24 15.21
CA LYS A 78 12.94 2.86 16.19
C LYS A 78 12.26 1.80 17.06
N LYS A 79 11.88 0.66 16.49
CA LYS A 79 11.26 -0.46 17.20
C LYS A 79 12.25 -1.14 18.16
N GLN A 80 13.49 -1.36 17.73
CA GLN A 80 14.57 -1.90 18.57
C GLN A 80 14.85 -0.98 19.75
N ARG A 81 15.06 0.32 19.50
CA ARG A 81 15.24 1.33 20.55
C ARG A 81 14.09 1.35 21.55
N ARG A 82 12.84 1.26 21.08
CA ARG A 82 11.67 1.20 21.97
C ARG A 82 11.68 -0.07 22.83
N ARG A 83 12.02 -1.23 22.25
CA ARG A 83 12.12 -2.50 22.99
C ARG A 83 13.21 -2.44 24.05
N GLU A 84 14.38 -1.89 23.72
CA GLU A 84 15.49 -1.72 24.66
C GLU A 84 15.12 -0.75 25.79
N ASN A 85 14.48 0.38 25.47
CA ASN A 85 14.02 1.33 26.49
C ASN A 85 12.97 0.70 27.41
N LEU A 86 12.05 -0.11 26.89
CA LEU A 86 11.07 -0.82 27.72
C LEU A 86 11.76 -1.84 28.64
N LYS A 87 12.69 -2.64 28.12
CA LYS A 87 13.47 -3.57 28.94
C LYS A 87 14.24 -2.85 30.05
N ARG A 88 14.94 -1.76 29.70
CA ARG A 88 15.66 -0.94 30.68
C ARG A 88 14.72 -0.32 31.71
N ALA A 89 13.53 0.12 31.31
CA ALA A 89 12.53 0.66 32.24
C ALA A 89 12.00 -0.43 33.18
N GLU A 90 11.76 -1.66 32.69
CA GLU A 90 11.36 -2.80 33.52
C GLU A 90 12.46 -3.19 34.52
N GLU A 91 13.71 -3.23 34.08
CA GLU A 91 14.87 -3.49 34.94
C GLU A 91 15.03 -2.39 35.99
N ASN A 92 14.92 -1.11 35.59
CA ASN A 92 14.99 0.01 36.52
C ASN A 92 13.80 0.00 37.50
N ARG A 93 12.60 -0.40 37.05
CA ARG A 93 11.44 -0.56 37.94
C ARG A 93 11.71 -1.64 38.98
N LYS A 94 12.30 -2.78 38.59
CA LYS A 94 12.71 -3.85 39.51
C LYS A 94 13.79 -3.38 40.48
N LYS A 95 14.81 -2.66 40.00
CA LYS A 95 15.92 -2.14 40.83
C LYS A 95 15.47 -1.04 41.79
N GLY A 96 14.57 -0.16 41.35
CA GLY A 96 14.01 0.93 42.16
C GLY A 96 12.84 0.50 43.05
N GLU A 97 12.45 -0.78 43.02
CA GLU A 97 11.39 -1.30 43.87
C GLU A 97 11.89 -1.40 45.32
N ILE A 98 11.45 -0.45 46.15
CA ILE A 98 11.75 -0.44 47.58
C ILE A 98 10.75 -1.38 48.26
N VAL A 99 11.22 -2.58 48.64
CA VAL A 99 10.41 -3.61 49.30
C VAL A 99 10.54 -3.48 50.82
N GLN A 100 9.43 -3.63 51.54
CA GLN A 100 9.44 -3.78 53.00
C GLN A 100 9.47 -5.26 53.37
N VAL A 101 10.53 -5.71 54.04
CA VAL A 101 10.63 -7.10 54.52
C VAL A 101 9.67 -7.31 55.70
N ILE A 102 8.64 -8.13 55.50
CA ILE A 102 7.63 -8.39 56.54
C ILE A 102 8.12 -9.49 57.47
N LYS A 103 8.61 -9.10 58.66
CA LYS A 103 9.09 -10.04 59.68
C LYS A 103 7.96 -10.72 60.47
N ASN A 104 6.81 -10.06 60.63
CA ASN A 104 5.67 -10.58 61.41
C ASN A 104 4.44 -10.82 60.52
N THR A 105 4.09 -12.09 60.33
CA THR A 105 2.99 -12.54 59.46
C THR A 105 1.60 -12.38 60.09
N ALA A 106 1.50 -12.25 61.42
CA ALA A 106 0.24 -12.05 62.10
C ALA A 106 -0.40 -10.69 61.75
N LYS A 107 0.40 -9.68 61.39
CA LYS A 107 -0.11 -8.37 60.94
C LYS A 107 -0.92 -8.50 59.64
N ILE A 108 -0.41 -9.20 58.62
CA ILE A 108 -1.13 -9.40 57.35
C ILE A 108 -2.45 -10.14 57.59
N LYS A 109 -2.43 -11.17 58.43
CA LYS A 109 -3.63 -11.98 58.75
C LYS A 109 -4.75 -11.17 59.41
N ARG A 110 -4.42 -10.06 60.08
CA ARG A 110 -5.38 -9.16 60.74
C ARG A 110 -5.88 -8.01 59.85
N MET A 111 -5.30 -7.82 58.67
CA MET A 111 -5.66 -6.70 57.78
C MET A 111 -7.01 -6.93 57.09
N LYS A 112 -7.68 -5.83 56.73
CA LYS A 112 -8.94 -5.88 55.98
C LYS A 112 -8.71 -6.37 54.55
N LYS A 113 -9.68 -7.10 53.99
CA LYS A 113 -9.63 -7.67 52.63
C LYS A 113 -9.35 -6.62 51.53
N LYS A 114 -9.77 -5.36 51.72
CA LYS A 114 -9.44 -4.26 50.78
C LYS A 114 -7.96 -3.90 50.80
N GLN A 115 -7.32 -3.86 51.98
CA GLN A 115 -5.90 -3.54 52.11
C GLN A 115 -5.02 -4.67 51.54
N LEU A 116 -5.43 -5.92 51.73
CA LEU A 116 -4.74 -7.08 51.15
C LEU A 116 -4.70 -7.06 49.61
N ARG A 117 -5.67 -6.42 48.95
CA ARG A 117 -5.68 -6.26 47.48
C ARG A 117 -4.62 -5.28 46.96
N MET A 118 -4.13 -4.39 47.82
CA MET A 118 -3.10 -3.39 47.47
C MET A 118 -1.69 -3.89 47.70
N ILE A 119 -1.52 -5.03 48.40
CA ILE A 119 -0.20 -5.60 48.69
C ILE A 119 0.22 -6.49 47.52
N GLU A 120 1.34 -6.15 46.90
CA GLU A 120 2.03 -7.04 45.96
C GLU A 120 3.15 -7.79 46.69
N LYS A 121 3.27 -9.09 46.45
CA LYS A 121 4.38 -9.89 46.99
C LYS A 121 5.56 -9.83 46.03
N ARG A 122 6.75 -9.59 46.57
CA ARG A 122 8.02 -9.63 45.85
C ARG A 122 8.98 -10.54 46.59
N ASP A 123 9.65 -11.42 45.85
CA ASP A 123 10.63 -12.34 46.40
C ASP A 123 11.96 -11.61 46.57
N THR A 124 12.47 -11.60 47.81
CA THR A 124 13.76 -11.00 48.19
C THR A 124 14.82 -12.06 48.49
N THR A 125 14.45 -13.34 48.42
CA THR A 125 15.31 -14.50 48.69
C THR A 125 16.20 -14.92 47.51
N ASN A 126 15.95 -14.42 46.31
CA ASN A 126 16.72 -14.75 45.09
C ASN A 126 17.70 -13.63 44.68
N MET A 127 18.13 -12.79 45.62
CA MET A 127 19.29 -11.91 45.38
C MET A 127 20.59 -12.69 45.44
#